data_AF-A0A962MJR5-F1
#
_entry.id   AF-A0A962MJR5-F1
#
_cell.length_a   1.000
_cell.length_b   1.000
_cell.length_c   1.000
_cell.angle_alpha   90.00
_cell.angle_beta   90.00
_cell.angle_gamma   90.00
#
_symmetry.space_group_name_H-M   'P 1'
#
loop_
_entity.id
_entity.type
_entity.pdbx_description
1 polymer ?
#
loop_
_entity_poly.entity_id
_entity_poly.type
_entity_poly.pdbx_seq_one_letter_code
_entity_poly.pdbx_strand_id
1 'polypeptide(L)'
;MHNAPAGYWSISTRCQQPYSAISAHDASFSAALLDAAVTAQVEQTRVLVVVYDRPLPAPLAAVRQIIAPFAIALLLSPWSGKDKLNTAKLTLRIESASSAAALAPTRLDNPALERLRCGNPAARSLPLLAALARQTSTTVLLPYLDAALLQLHIDV
;
A
#
# COMPACT_ATOMS: atom_id res chain seq x y z
N MET A 1 14.76 14.81 3.45
CA MET A 1 14.71 13.44 3.98
C MET A 1 13.31 12.87 3.75
N HIS A 2 13.15 11.64 3.24
CA HIS A 2 11.83 11.04 2.93
C HIS A 2 11.05 10.61 4.18
N ASN A 3 11.74 10.39 5.29
CA ASN A 3 11.18 10.03 6.60
C ASN A 3 10.64 11.22 7.42
N ALA A 4 10.77 12.45 6.93
CA ALA A 4 10.38 13.65 7.68
C ALA A 4 8.91 13.62 8.18
N PRO A 5 7.92 13.13 7.42
CA PRO A 5 6.55 13.03 7.91
C PRO A 5 6.39 12.09 9.11
N ALA A 6 7.06 10.94 9.09
CA ALA A 6 7.04 9.99 10.21
C ALA A 6 7.67 10.64 11.46
N GLY A 7 8.80 11.34 11.30
CA GLY A 7 9.44 12.09 12.39
C GLY A 7 8.53 13.17 12.99
N TYR A 8 7.88 13.99 12.17
CA TYR A 8 6.95 15.01 12.67
C TYR A 8 5.73 14.40 13.38
N TRP A 9 5.20 13.29 12.85
CA TRP A 9 4.11 12.57 13.51
C TRP A 9 4.54 12.00 14.87
N SER A 10 5.70 11.36 14.97
CA SER A 10 6.22 10.84 16.24
C SER A 10 6.45 11.94 17.28
N ILE A 11 6.98 13.10 16.88
CA ILE A 11 7.18 14.24 17.78
C ILE A 11 5.82 14.78 18.27
N SER A 12 4.90 15.05 17.33
CA SER A 12 3.59 15.65 17.67
C SER A 12 2.71 14.74 18.52
N THR A 13 2.80 13.42 18.31
CA THR A 13 2.05 12.42 19.08
C THR A 13 2.82 11.89 20.29
N ARG A 14 4.08 12.30 20.49
CA ARG A 14 5.02 11.74 21.47
C ARG A 14 5.17 10.21 21.37
N CYS A 15 4.99 9.67 20.17
CA CYS A 15 5.12 8.25 19.90
C CYS A 15 6.61 7.87 19.80
N GLN A 16 7.08 7.06 20.76
CA GLN A 16 8.46 6.54 20.80
C GLN A 16 8.59 5.14 20.17
N GLN A 17 7.53 4.66 19.50
CA GLN A 17 7.55 3.37 18.82
C GLN A 17 8.51 3.39 17.62
N PRO A 18 9.13 2.25 17.27
CA PRO A 18 9.98 2.15 16.09
C PRO A 18 9.17 2.44 14.82
N TYR A 19 9.83 3.04 13.82
CA TYR A 19 9.25 3.26 12.50
C TYR A 19 10.28 2.98 11.40
N SER A 20 9.81 2.49 10.26
CA SER A 20 10.57 2.35 9.02
C SER A 20 10.09 3.38 7.99
N ALA A 21 10.96 3.75 7.04
CA ALA A 21 10.61 4.64 5.94
C ALA A 21 11.11 4.05 4.62
N ILE A 22 10.18 3.52 3.83
CA ILE A 22 10.46 2.77 2.60
C ILE A 22 10.22 3.67 1.38
N SER A 23 11.09 3.51 0.37
CA SER A 23 10.89 4.06 -0.97
C SER A 23 11.22 2.97 -1.98
N ALA A 24 10.25 2.62 -2.83
CA ALA A 24 10.40 1.59 -3.86
C ALA A 24 9.74 2.02 -5.18
N HIS A 25 9.86 3.31 -5.52
CA HIS A 25 9.28 3.89 -6.73
C HIS A 25 7.77 3.55 -6.86
N ASP A 26 7.31 3.02 -8.00
CA ASP A 26 5.93 2.57 -8.24
C ASP A 26 5.48 1.42 -7.34
N ALA A 27 6.42 0.65 -6.77
CA ALA A 27 6.14 -0.45 -5.86
C ALA A 27 6.09 -0.01 -4.38
N SER A 28 6.23 1.29 -4.07
CA SER A 28 6.32 1.80 -2.68
C SER A 28 5.14 1.37 -1.81
N PHE A 29 3.91 1.37 -2.34
CA PHE A 29 2.76 0.90 -1.58
C PHE A 29 2.84 -0.59 -1.25
N SER A 30 3.12 -1.44 -2.25
CA SER A 30 3.24 -2.89 -2.07
C SER A 30 4.38 -3.27 -1.13
N ALA A 31 5.53 -2.60 -1.25
CA ALA A 31 6.69 -2.81 -0.37
C ALA A 31 6.39 -2.41 1.07
N ALA A 32 5.77 -1.24 1.29
CA ALA A 32 5.38 -0.79 2.63
C ALA A 32 4.31 -1.69 3.26
N LEU A 33 3.34 -2.18 2.47
CA LEU A 33 2.32 -3.10 2.94
C LEU A 33 2.93 -4.44 3.37
N LEU A 34 3.86 -4.98 2.58
CA LEU A 34 4.53 -6.24 2.87
C LEU A 34 5.43 -6.12 4.11
N ASP A 35 6.27 -5.07 4.19
CA ASP A 35 7.12 -4.80 5.36
C ASP A 35 6.27 -4.75 6.63
N ALA A 36 5.23 -3.93 6.63
CA ALA A 36 4.36 -3.77 7.78
C ALA A 36 3.58 -5.04 8.15
N ALA A 37 3.15 -5.84 7.16
CA ALA A 37 2.50 -7.11 7.44
C ALA A 37 3.47 -8.10 8.09
N VAL A 38 4.72 -8.16 7.62
CA VAL A 38 5.78 -8.97 8.23
C VAL A 38 6.10 -8.47 9.63
N THR A 39 6.31 -7.16 9.82
CA THR A 39 6.56 -6.56 11.13
C THR A 39 5.42 -6.85 12.10
N ALA A 40 4.16 -6.66 11.68
CA ALA A 40 3.01 -6.93 12.54
C ALA A 40 2.98 -8.39 13.01
N GLN A 41 3.24 -9.33 12.11
CA GLN A 41 3.24 -10.77 12.40
C GLN A 41 4.46 -11.21 13.23
N VAL A 42 5.65 -10.68 12.96
CA VAL A 42 6.87 -11.06 13.69
C VAL A 42 6.89 -10.44 15.09
N GLU A 43 6.61 -9.14 15.18
CA GLU A 43 6.63 -8.39 16.45
C GLU A 43 5.34 -8.57 17.25
N GLN A 44 4.34 -9.27 16.70
CA GLN A 44 3.01 -9.45 17.29
C GLN A 44 2.44 -8.11 17.79
N THR A 45 2.45 -7.10 16.92
CA THR A 45 2.00 -5.74 17.25
C THR A 45 1.22 -5.10 16.11
N ARG A 46 0.42 -4.06 16.41
CA ARG A 46 -0.25 -3.28 15.37
C ARG A 46 0.74 -2.38 14.66
N VAL A 47 0.64 -2.30 13.33
CA VAL A 47 1.50 -1.45 12.52
C VAL A 47 0.65 -0.50 11.69
N LEU A 48 0.90 0.81 11.83
CA LEU A 48 0.29 1.83 10.99
C LEU A 48 1.14 2.01 9.74
N VAL A 49 0.56 1.74 8.57
CA VAL A 49 1.17 2.00 7.27
C VAL A 49 0.63 3.30 6.74
N VAL A 50 1.50 4.25 6.42
CA VAL A 50 1.13 5.49 5.75
C VAL A 50 1.95 5.62 4.46
N VAL A 51 1.26 5.78 3.34
CA VAL A 51 1.88 5.99 2.03
C VAL A 51 1.26 7.23 1.41
N TYR A 52 2.10 8.13 0.89
CA TYR A 52 1.63 9.39 0.34
C TYR A 52 2.46 9.80 -0.88
N ASP A 53 1.82 10.57 -1.75
CA ASP A 53 2.41 11.23 -2.90
C ASP A 53 2.06 12.72 -2.86
N ARG A 54 3.00 13.55 -3.35
CA ARG A 54 2.76 14.98 -3.59
C ARG A 54 3.35 15.37 -4.94
N PRO A 55 2.68 16.20 -5.73
CA PRO A 55 3.25 16.78 -6.95
C PRO A 55 4.61 17.41 -6.67
N LEU A 56 5.61 17.04 -7.48
CA LEU A 56 6.96 17.54 -7.36
C LEU A 56 7.06 18.96 -7.95
N PRO A 57 7.91 19.84 -7.39
CA PRO A 57 8.21 21.12 -8.02
C PRO A 57 9.04 20.92 -9.29
N ALA A 58 9.04 21.92 -10.18
CA ALA A 58 10.01 21.97 -11.27
C ALA A 58 11.45 22.09 -10.71
N PRO A 59 12.45 21.44 -11.32
CA PRO A 59 12.39 20.65 -12.55
C PRO A 59 12.05 19.17 -12.35
N LEU A 60 11.94 18.70 -11.10
CA LEU A 60 11.75 17.27 -10.80
C LEU A 60 10.46 16.70 -11.39
N ALA A 61 9.42 17.52 -11.53
CA ALA A 61 8.18 17.16 -12.22
C ALA A 61 8.39 16.68 -13.67
N ALA A 62 9.47 17.10 -14.34
CA ALA A 62 9.79 16.66 -15.70
C ALA A 62 10.35 15.24 -15.74
N VAL A 63 10.98 14.78 -14.65
CA VAL A 63 11.55 13.43 -14.53
C VAL A 63 10.52 12.44 -13.99
N ARG A 64 9.69 12.88 -13.05
CA ARG A 64 8.65 12.04 -12.44
C ARG A 64 7.38 12.85 -12.23
N GLN A 65 6.35 12.49 -12.99
CA GLN A 65 5.03 13.10 -12.82
C GLN A 65 4.25 12.39 -11.71
N ILE A 66 3.74 13.20 -10.78
CA ILE A 66 2.74 12.82 -9.78
C ILE A 66 1.54 13.72 -10.05
N ILE A 67 0.41 13.12 -10.41
CA ILE A 67 -0.68 13.89 -11.03
C ILE A 67 -1.62 14.56 -10.02
N ALA A 68 -1.62 14.10 -8.76
CA ALA A 68 -2.39 14.71 -7.68
C ALA A 68 -1.75 14.40 -6.30
N PRO A 69 -2.02 15.19 -5.27
CA PRO A 69 -1.77 14.77 -3.89
C PRO A 69 -2.63 13.54 -3.56
N PHE A 70 -2.03 12.52 -2.93
CA PHE A 70 -2.75 11.33 -2.48
C PHE A 70 -2.10 10.78 -1.22
N ALA A 71 -2.90 10.27 -0.28
CA ALA A 71 -2.39 9.54 0.86
C ALA A 71 -3.37 8.44 1.27
N ILE A 72 -2.81 7.36 1.83
CA ILE A 72 -3.54 6.26 2.44
C ILE A 72 -2.91 5.92 3.79
N ALA A 73 -3.75 5.56 4.75
CA ALA A 73 -3.33 4.99 6.02
C ALA A 73 -4.08 3.67 6.27
N LEU A 74 -3.35 2.61 6.64
CA LEU A 74 -3.90 1.31 7.00
C LEU A 74 -3.35 0.88 8.36
N LEU A 75 -4.21 0.42 9.27
CA LEU A 75 -3.79 -0.17 10.53
C LEU A 75 -3.82 -1.70 10.40
N LEU A 76 -2.65 -2.32 10.38
CA LEU A 76 -2.52 -3.77 10.33
C LEU A 76 -2.47 -4.34 11.74
N SER A 77 -3.15 -5.47 11.92
CA SER A 77 -3.22 -6.20 13.18
C SER A 77 -2.84 -7.66 12.90
N PRO A 78 -1.95 -8.28 13.68
CA PRO A 78 -1.58 -9.69 13.49
C PRO A 78 -2.67 -10.64 13.98
N TRP A 79 -3.60 -10.16 14.80
CA TRP A 79 -4.67 -10.95 15.38
C TRP A 79 -5.94 -10.89 14.53
N SER A 80 -6.50 -12.05 14.21
CA SER A 80 -7.87 -12.19 13.72
C SER A 80 -8.81 -12.19 14.92
N GLY A 81 -9.29 -11.02 15.32
CA GLY A 81 -10.23 -10.88 16.44
C GLY A 81 -11.60 -11.49 16.12
N LYS A 82 -12.23 -12.14 17.12
CA LYS A 82 -13.68 -12.43 17.11
C LYS A 82 -14.53 -11.18 17.38
N ASP A 83 -13.89 -10.06 17.72
CA ASP A 83 -14.54 -8.76 17.85
C ASP A 83 -14.85 -8.21 16.47
N LYS A 84 -16.16 -8.15 16.18
CA LYS A 84 -16.79 -7.72 14.93
C LYS A 84 -16.60 -6.23 14.61
N LEU A 85 -15.39 -5.69 14.75
CA LEU A 85 -15.07 -4.51 13.97
C LEU A 85 -14.93 -4.96 12.51
N ASN A 86 -15.39 -4.11 11.59
CA ASN A 86 -15.43 -4.29 10.13
C ASN A 86 -14.01 -4.41 9.53
N THR A 87 -13.28 -5.46 9.90
CA THR A 87 -11.87 -5.70 9.55
C THR A 87 -11.76 -6.85 8.56
N ALA A 88 -11.03 -6.61 7.47
CA ALA A 88 -10.69 -7.66 6.52
C ALA A 88 -9.44 -8.42 6.96
N LYS A 89 -9.42 -9.73 6.71
CA LYS A 89 -8.20 -10.55 6.73
C LYS A 89 -7.50 -10.43 5.37
N LEU A 90 -6.19 -10.17 5.42
CA LEU A 90 -5.34 -10.07 4.23
C LEU A 90 -4.34 -11.23 4.21
N THR A 91 -4.26 -11.93 3.09
CA THR A 91 -3.20 -12.91 2.80
C THR A 91 -2.34 -12.38 1.66
N LEU A 92 -1.04 -12.25 1.89
CA LEU A 92 -0.06 -11.69 0.95
C LEU A 92 0.78 -12.82 0.34
N ARG A 93 0.97 -12.80 -0.98
CA ARG A 93 1.89 -13.71 -1.69
C ARG A 93 2.66 -12.92 -2.75
N ILE A 94 3.95 -13.18 -2.87
CA ILE A 94 4.76 -12.64 -3.97
C ILE A 94 4.74 -13.67 -5.11
N GLU A 95 4.33 -13.23 -6.29
CA GLU A 95 4.29 -14.04 -7.50
C GLU A 95 5.35 -13.52 -8.49
N SER A 96 6.25 -14.40 -8.92
CA SER A 96 7.29 -14.10 -9.91
C SER A 96 6.72 -14.10 -11.33
N ALA A 97 7.17 -13.15 -12.15
CA ALA A 97 6.82 -13.07 -13.58
C ALA A 97 7.23 -14.32 -14.38
N SER A 98 8.20 -15.11 -13.90
CA SER A 98 8.67 -16.32 -14.56
C SER A 98 7.71 -17.52 -14.47
N SER A 99 6.71 -17.48 -13.58
CA SER A 99 5.82 -18.61 -13.27
C SER A 99 4.41 -18.47 -13.84
N ALA A 100 4.07 -17.38 -14.54
CA ALA A 100 2.67 -17.08 -14.83
C ALA A 100 2.42 -16.65 -16.27
N ALA A 101 1.48 -17.33 -16.91
CA ALA A 101 0.74 -16.77 -18.03
C ALA A 101 0.15 -15.41 -17.61
N ALA A 102 0.60 -14.33 -18.26
CA ALA A 102 0.00 -13.00 -18.34
C ALA A 102 -0.74 -12.46 -17.09
N LEU A 103 -0.18 -12.60 -15.88
CA LEU A 103 -0.73 -11.88 -14.72
C LEU A 103 -0.40 -10.39 -14.86
N ALA A 104 -1.43 -9.54 -14.78
CA ALA A 104 -1.30 -8.09 -14.84
C ALA A 104 -1.85 -7.46 -13.55
N PRO A 105 -1.36 -6.27 -13.14
CA PRO A 105 -1.92 -5.56 -12.00
C PRO A 105 -3.43 -5.32 -12.16
N THR A 106 -4.18 -5.51 -11.08
CA THR A 106 -5.62 -5.24 -11.04
C THR A 106 -5.89 -3.78 -11.36
N ARG A 107 -6.85 -3.56 -12.26
CA ARG A 107 -7.29 -2.23 -12.71
C ARG A 107 -8.63 -1.87 -12.07
N LEU A 108 -8.98 -0.59 -12.12
CA LEU A 108 -10.27 -0.08 -11.69
C LEU A 108 -11.16 0.20 -12.90
N ASP A 109 -12.44 -0.15 -12.78
CA ASP A 109 -13.43 0.13 -13.83
C ASP A 109 -13.72 1.63 -13.99
N ASN A 110 -13.59 2.39 -12.89
CA ASN A 110 -13.78 3.84 -12.90
C ASN A 110 -12.57 4.53 -13.57
N PRO A 111 -12.72 5.21 -14.72
CA PRO A 111 -11.60 5.78 -15.45
C PRO A 111 -10.85 6.88 -14.69
N ALA A 112 -11.54 7.64 -13.83
CA ALA A 112 -10.91 8.69 -13.02
C ALA A 112 -10.02 8.09 -11.93
N LEU A 113 -10.50 7.04 -11.25
CA LEU A 113 -9.70 6.32 -10.25
C LEU A 113 -8.55 5.54 -10.90
N GLU A 114 -8.75 4.96 -12.08
CA GLU A 114 -7.68 4.27 -12.81
C GLU A 114 -6.59 5.25 -13.27
N ARG A 115 -6.96 6.45 -13.71
CA ARG A 115 -6.00 7.53 -14.02
C ARG A 115 -5.18 7.90 -12.79
N LEU A 116 -5.85 8.07 -11.63
CA LEU A 116 -5.17 8.34 -10.36
C LEU A 116 -4.24 7.20 -9.97
N ARG A 117 -4.71 5.95 -10.01
CA ARG A 117 -3.90 4.74 -9.77
C ARG A 117 -2.65 4.74 -10.64
N CYS A 118 -2.78 5.13 -11.91
CA CYS A 118 -1.69 5.18 -12.89
C CYS A 118 -0.69 6.31 -12.69
N GLY A 119 -1.13 7.47 -12.21
CA GLY A 119 -0.27 8.65 -12.05
C GLY A 119 0.37 8.82 -10.67
N ASN A 120 0.10 7.91 -9.72
CA ASN A 120 0.50 8.04 -8.32
C ASN A 120 0.92 6.68 -7.72
N PRO A 121 2.19 6.48 -7.28
CA PRO A 121 2.63 5.28 -6.58
C PRO A 121 1.78 4.88 -5.37
N ALA A 122 1.41 5.83 -4.51
CA ALA A 122 0.58 5.57 -3.34
C ALA A 122 -0.85 5.17 -3.76
N ALA A 123 -1.35 5.70 -4.88
CA ALA A 123 -2.66 5.35 -5.43
C ALA A 123 -2.71 3.95 -6.06
N ARG A 124 -1.57 3.24 -6.18
CA ARG A 124 -1.57 1.79 -6.49
C ARG A 124 -2.35 0.96 -5.46
N SER A 125 -2.64 1.54 -4.29
CA SER A 125 -3.53 0.99 -3.26
C SER A 125 -5.02 0.97 -3.62
N LEU A 126 -5.47 1.75 -4.61
CA LEU A 126 -6.89 1.93 -4.89
C LEU A 126 -7.66 0.62 -5.19
N PRO A 127 -7.12 -0.39 -5.90
CA PRO A 127 -7.79 -1.68 -6.05
C PRO A 127 -8.09 -2.39 -4.71
N LEU A 128 -7.18 -2.32 -3.74
CA LEU A 128 -7.41 -2.83 -2.39
C LEU A 128 -8.54 -2.06 -1.70
N LEU A 129 -8.50 -0.73 -1.74
CA LEU A 129 -9.55 0.11 -1.14
C LEU A 129 -10.93 -0.15 -1.77
N ALA A 130 -10.98 -0.33 -3.09
CA ALA A 130 -12.21 -0.65 -3.80
C ALA A 130 -12.77 -2.02 -3.39
N ALA A 131 -11.92 -3.03 -3.21
CA ALA A 131 -12.32 -4.35 -2.73
C ALA A 131 -12.86 -4.29 -1.29
N LEU A 132 -12.16 -3.58 -0.38
CA LEU A 132 -12.60 -3.37 1.00
C LEU A 132 -13.94 -2.63 1.06
N ALA A 133 -14.12 -1.57 0.27
CA ALA A 133 -15.34 -0.78 0.23
C ALA A 133 -16.55 -1.57 -0.29
N ARG A 134 -16.32 -2.55 -1.18
CA ARG A 134 -17.37 -3.45 -1.70
C ARG A 134 -17.74 -4.57 -0.73
N GLN A 135 -16.96 -4.77 0.35
CA GLN A 135 -17.17 -5.87 1.30
C GLN A 135 -17.35 -7.23 0.60
N THR A 136 -16.52 -7.48 -0.43
CA THR A 136 -16.52 -8.75 -1.15
C THR A 136 -15.15 -9.40 -1.07
N SER A 137 -15.08 -10.68 -0.66
CA SER A 137 -13.84 -11.44 -0.66
C SER A 137 -13.33 -11.62 -2.09
N THR A 138 -12.09 -11.22 -2.34
CA THR A 138 -11.53 -11.17 -3.70
C THR A 138 -10.01 -11.16 -3.68
N THR A 139 -9.41 -11.30 -4.86
CA THR A 139 -7.96 -11.26 -5.03
C THR A 139 -7.58 -10.05 -5.88
N VAL A 140 -6.63 -9.27 -5.37
CA VAL A 140 -6.05 -8.09 -6.02
C VAL A 140 -4.58 -8.35 -6.31
N LEU A 141 -4.13 -7.96 -7.50
CA LEU A 141 -2.73 -8.03 -7.93
C LEU A 141 -2.16 -6.62 -7.97
N LEU A 142 -1.11 -6.37 -7.19
CA LEU A 142 -0.40 -5.10 -7.15
C LEU A 142 1.00 -5.22 -7.76
N PRO A 143 1.52 -4.18 -8.43
CA PRO A 143 2.90 -4.21 -8.91
C PRO A 143 3.88 -4.34 -7.74
N TYR A 144 4.92 -5.14 -7.92
CA TYR A 144 6.03 -5.29 -6.99
C TYR A 144 7.38 -5.16 -7.74
N LEU A 145 8.49 -5.35 -7.03
CA LEU A 145 9.85 -5.19 -7.57
C LEU A 145 10.15 -6.24 -8.67
N ASP A 146 11.04 -5.92 -9.60
CA ASP A 146 11.56 -6.83 -10.64
C ASP A 146 10.47 -7.55 -11.46
N ALA A 147 9.41 -6.82 -11.82
CA ALA A 147 8.23 -7.32 -12.52
C ALA A 147 7.42 -8.39 -11.77
N ALA A 148 7.75 -8.67 -10.51
CA ALA A 148 6.90 -9.48 -9.64
C ALA A 148 5.58 -8.76 -9.32
N LEU A 149 4.61 -9.53 -8.86
CA LEU A 149 3.33 -9.03 -8.37
C LEU A 149 3.16 -9.40 -6.90
N LEU A 150 2.58 -8.50 -6.13
CA LEU A 150 2.06 -8.81 -4.80
C LEU A 150 0.58 -9.18 -4.96
N GLN A 151 0.28 -10.46 -4.80
CA GLN A 151 -1.08 -10.97 -4.74
C GLN A 151 -1.63 -10.77 -3.32
N LEU A 152 -2.77 -10.11 -3.23
CA LEU A 152 -3.52 -9.85 -2.01
C LEU A 152 -4.85 -10.60 -2.09
N HIS A 153 -5.02 -11.62 -1.28
CA HIS A 153 -6.34 -12.21 -1.04
C HIS A 153 -6.98 -11.52 0.15
N ILE A 154 -8.17 -10.99 -0.06
CA ILE A 154 -8.94 -10.17 0.89
C ILE A 154 -10.17 -10.99 1.29
N ASP A 155 -10.36 -11.18 2.59
CA ASP A 155 -11.50 -11.87 3.17
C ASP A 155 -12.17 -10.94 4.18
N VAL A 156 -13.42 -10.56 3.93
CA VAL A 156 -14.15 -9.46 4.60
C VAL A 156 -15.37 -9.95 5.37
#